data_AF-A0AAD6VGQ7-F1
#
_entry.id   AF-A0AAD6VGQ7-F1
#
_cell.length_a   1.000
_cell.length_b   1.000
_cell.length_c   1.000
_cell.angle_alpha   90.00
_cell.angle_beta   90.00
_cell.angle_gamma   90.00
#
_symmetry.space_group_name_H-M   'P 1'
#
loop_
_entity.id
_entity.type
_entity.pdbx_description
1 polymer ?
#
loop_
_entity_poly.entity_id
_entity_poly.type
_entity_poly.pdbx_seq_one_letter_code
_entity_poly.pdbx_strand_id
1 'polypeptide(L)'
;VDNTAAIDTTTSGKPGPGHHIWDIFHRRLQRAHNIHTNFKLRVVWTPGHVDIPGNEAADVAAKRAAQTGSFGEPLAALTRLPFGKSALVLTHYRLLRRSATKQFSTSRRYARIKAIDPTMPSNRFLRLSAPLPRKHAALLFQLRSQHAPLAKHLHRLKKSPTPLCLCCG
;
A
#
# COMPACT_ATOMS: atom_id res chain seq x y z
N VAL A 1 0.69 -13.21 -25.47
CA VAL A 1 0.44 -12.31 -24.31
C VAL A 1 0.11 -13.21 -23.14
N ASP A 2 0.86 -13.14 -22.05
CA ASP A 2 0.66 -13.99 -20.87
C ASP A 2 -0.32 -13.42 -19.85
N ASN A 3 -0.49 -12.10 -19.83
CA ASN A 3 -1.48 -11.42 -19.00
C ASN A 3 -2.90 -11.55 -19.58
N THR A 4 -3.70 -12.46 -19.02
CA THR A 4 -5.11 -12.66 -19.39
C THR A 4 -5.96 -11.39 -19.21
N ALA A 5 -5.77 -10.65 -18.11
CA ALA A 5 -6.50 -9.41 -17.87
C ALA A 5 -6.20 -8.33 -18.93
N ALA A 6 -4.99 -8.32 -19.50
CA ALA A 6 -4.66 -7.44 -20.61
C ALA A 6 -5.42 -7.83 -21.90
N ILE A 7 -5.62 -9.11 -22.15
CA ILE A 7 -6.37 -9.59 -23.32
C ILE A 7 -7.86 -9.27 -23.16
N ASP A 8 -8.42 -9.53 -21.98
CA ASP A 8 -9.84 -9.25 -21.69
C ASP A 8 -10.15 -7.76 -21.88
N THR A 9 -9.25 -6.89 -21.42
CA THR A 9 -9.39 -5.44 -21.59
C THR A 9 -9.20 -4.96 -23.02
N THR A 10 -8.57 -5.75 -23.91
CA THR A 10 -8.52 -5.43 -25.35
C THR A 10 -9.89 -5.56 -26.02
N THR A 11 -10.79 -6.35 -25.42
CA THR A 11 -12.14 -6.64 -25.93
C THR A 11 -13.25 -5.86 -25.20
N SER A 12 -12.92 -5.22 -24.08
CA SER A 12 -13.86 -4.49 -23.22
C SER A 12 -13.84 -2.99 -23.49
N GLY A 13 -15.02 -2.39 -23.74
CA GLY A 13 -15.18 -0.92 -23.83
C GLY A 13 -15.48 -0.22 -22.51
N LYS A 14 -15.37 -0.93 -21.36
CA LYS A 14 -15.73 -0.37 -20.04
C LYS A 14 -14.55 0.39 -19.41
N PRO A 15 -14.74 1.64 -18.95
CA PRO A 15 -13.69 2.41 -18.31
C PRO A 15 -13.29 1.79 -16.96
N GLY A 16 -11.97 1.61 -16.75
CA GLY A 16 -11.39 1.03 -15.54
C GLY A 16 -10.02 1.61 -15.18
N PRO A 17 -9.42 1.21 -14.04
CA PRO A 17 -8.06 1.61 -13.69
C PRO A 17 -7.08 1.21 -14.80
N GLY A 18 -6.27 2.16 -15.30
CA GLY A 18 -5.32 1.88 -16.38
C GLY A 18 -5.89 1.97 -17.80
N HIS A 19 -7.17 2.32 -18.00
CA HIS A 19 -7.78 2.42 -19.34
C HIS A 19 -7.09 3.39 -20.29
N HIS A 20 -6.40 4.41 -19.78
CA HIS A 20 -5.58 5.31 -20.59
C HIS A 20 -4.47 4.58 -21.38
N ILE A 21 -3.99 3.42 -20.90
CA ILE A 21 -3.04 2.56 -21.63
C ILE A 21 -3.72 1.94 -22.85
N TRP A 22 -5.00 1.57 -22.73
CA TRP A 22 -5.81 1.07 -23.85
C TRP A 22 -6.15 2.16 -24.85
N ASP A 23 -6.46 3.37 -24.39
CA ASP A 23 -6.68 4.52 -25.28
C ASP A 23 -5.42 4.82 -26.11
N ILE A 24 -4.23 4.58 -25.55
CA ILE A 24 -2.96 4.66 -26.28
C ILE A 24 -2.85 3.55 -27.34
N PHE A 25 -3.12 2.31 -26.93
CA PHE A 25 -3.07 1.15 -27.82
C PHE A 25 -4.03 1.32 -29.02
N HIS A 26 -5.29 1.66 -28.77
CA HIS A 26 -6.28 1.90 -29.82
C HIS A 26 -5.89 3.06 -30.74
N ARG A 27 -5.36 4.17 -30.21
CA ARG A 27 -4.85 5.28 -31.05
C ARG A 27 -3.72 4.84 -31.97
N ARG A 28 -2.79 4.00 -31.50
CA ARG A 28 -1.70 3.48 -32.34
C ARG A 28 -2.21 2.48 -33.37
N LEU A 29 -3.14 1.62 -32.98
CA LEU A 29 -3.79 0.67 -33.88
C LEU A 29 -4.51 1.39 -35.02
N GLN A 30 -5.27 2.45 -34.71
CA GLN A 30 -5.94 3.29 -35.70
C GLN A 30 -4.93 3.95 -36.65
N ARG A 31 -3.82 4.50 -36.13
CA ARG A 31 -2.76 5.07 -37.00
C ARG A 31 -2.18 4.02 -37.94
N ALA A 32 -1.88 2.83 -37.45
CA ALA A 32 -1.34 1.74 -38.28
C ALA A 32 -2.35 1.32 -39.36
N HIS A 33 -3.64 1.25 -39.02
CA HIS A 33 -4.71 0.93 -39.96
C HIS A 33 -4.88 2.01 -41.04
N ASN A 34 -4.75 3.29 -40.68
CA ASN A 34 -4.83 4.40 -41.63
C ASN A 34 -3.66 4.43 -42.63
N ILE A 35 -2.49 3.89 -42.24
CA ILE A 35 -1.30 3.81 -43.11
C ILE A 35 -1.35 2.53 -43.97
N HIS A 36 -1.92 1.45 -43.44
CA HIS A 36 -1.94 0.13 -44.08
C HIS A 36 -3.37 -0.39 -44.23
N THR A 37 -3.92 -0.24 -45.45
CA THR A 37 -5.30 -0.61 -45.81
C THR A 37 -5.65 -2.09 -45.63
N ASN A 38 -4.64 -2.98 -45.57
CA ASN A 38 -4.82 -4.43 -45.38
C ASN A 38 -4.20 -4.97 -44.07
N PHE A 39 -4.23 -4.17 -43.00
CA PHE A 39 -3.66 -4.58 -41.72
C PHE A 39 -4.61 -5.45 -40.89
N LYS A 40 -4.19 -6.68 -40.56
CA LYS A 40 -4.89 -7.59 -39.63
C LYS A 40 -4.05 -7.78 -38.37
N LEU A 41 -4.60 -7.42 -37.21
CA LEU A 41 -3.99 -7.69 -35.91
C LEU A 41 -4.65 -8.90 -35.25
N ARG A 42 -3.84 -9.84 -34.77
CA ARG A 42 -4.30 -10.97 -33.94
C ARG A 42 -3.52 -10.97 -32.62
N VAL A 43 -4.25 -10.80 -31.52
CA VAL A 43 -3.70 -10.92 -30.16
C VAL A 43 -4.03 -12.32 -29.64
N VAL A 44 -3.01 -13.09 -29.26
CA VAL A 44 -3.18 -14.48 -28.77
C VAL A 44 -2.58 -14.60 -27.38
N TRP A 45 -3.27 -15.36 -26.52
CA TRP A 45 -2.76 -15.71 -25.21
C TRP A 45 -1.65 -16.77 -25.30
N THR A 46 -0.64 -16.65 -24.46
CA THR A 46 0.46 -17.61 -24.34
C THR A 46 0.76 -17.83 -22.86
N PRO A 47 1.00 -19.06 -22.40
CA PRO A 47 1.35 -19.28 -21.00
C PRO A 47 2.69 -18.60 -20.65
N GLY A 48 2.74 -17.96 -19.50
CA GLY A 48 3.98 -17.38 -18.96
C GLY A 48 4.82 -18.44 -18.25
N HIS A 49 6.15 -18.26 -18.25
CA HIS A 49 7.11 -19.14 -17.56
C HIS A 49 7.13 -20.61 -18.03
N VAL A 50 6.93 -20.83 -19.34
CA VAL A 50 6.99 -22.17 -19.95
C VAL A 50 8.00 -22.21 -21.11
N ASP A 51 9.12 -21.48 -20.98
CA ASP A 51 10.25 -21.55 -21.92
C ASP A 51 9.89 -21.22 -23.38
N ILE A 52 8.83 -20.42 -23.62
CA ILE A 52 8.49 -19.92 -24.96
C ILE A 52 9.46 -18.78 -25.30
N PRO A 53 10.40 -18.97 -26.24
CA PRO A 53 11.54 -18.06 -26.40
C PRO A 53 11.13 -16.60 -26.63
N GLY A 54 10.06 -16.38 -27.41
CA GLY A 54 9.53 -15.05 -27.68
C GLY A 54 8.86 -14.37 -26.48
N ASN A 55 8.14 -15.13 -25.65
CA ASN A 55 7.51 -14.59 -24.44
C ASN A 55 8.56 -14.24 -23.38
N GLU A 56 9.56 -15.09 -23.23
CA GLU A 56 10.65 -14.87 -22.27
C GLU A 56 11.55 -13.71 -22.67
N ALA A 57 11.89 -13.60 -23.96
CA ALA A 57 12.62 -12.46 -24.46
C ALA A 57 11.87 -11.14 -24.18
N ALA A 58 10.54 -11.14 -24.34
CA ALA A 58 9.70 -9.98 -24.03
C ALA A 58 9.67 -9.66 -22.53
N ASP A 59 9.51 -10.67 -21.66
CA ASP A 59 9.52 -10.50 -20.20
C ASP A 59 10.87 -9.99 -19.68
N VAL A 60 11.98 -10.53 -20.18
CA VAL A 60 13.34 -10.06 -19.85
C VAL A 60 13.55 -8.61 -20.28
N ALA A 61 13.11 -8.25 -21.51
CA ALA A 61 13.18 -6.87 -21.99
C ALA A 61 12.35 -5.92 -21.14
N ALA A 62 11.12 -6.32 -20.76
CA ALA A 62 10.24 -5.52 -19.90
C ALA A 62 10.84 -5.32 -18.50
N LYS A 63 11.40 -6.38 -17.89
CA LYS A 63 12.10 -6.31 -16.60
C LYS A 63 13.31 -5.39 -16.65
N ARG A 64 14.12 -5.50 -17.70
CA ARG A 64 15.30 -4.64 -17.91
C ARG A 64 14.90 -3.17 -18.06
N ALA A 65 13.85 -2.88 -18.84
CA ALA A 65 13.36 -1.51 -19.01
C ALA A 65 12.83 -0.92 -17.67
N ALA A 66 12.10 -1.72 -16.89
CA ALA A 66 11.59 -1.30 -15.58
C ALA A 66 12.71 -0.99 -14.57
N GLN A 67 13.84 -1.71 -14.65
CA GLN A 67 14.99 -1.51 -13.78
C GLN A 67 15.88 -0.32 -14.21
N THR A 68 16.09 -0.16 -15.52
CA THR A 68 17.01 0.85 -16.08
C THR A 68 16.35 2.20 -16.31
N GLY A 69 15.02 2.28 -16.27
CA GLY A 69 14.28 3.50 -16.62
C GLY A 69 14.41 3.91 -18.09
N SER A 70 15.07 3.09 -18.92
CA SER A 70 15.13 3.26 -20.37
C SER A 70 13.86 2.70 -21.00
N PHE A 71 12.79 3.47 -20.88
CA PHE A 71 11.69 3.39 -21.82
C PHE A 71 12.26 3.85 -23.18
N GLY A 72 11.80 3.30 -24.32
CA GLY A 72 12.13 3.88 -25.64
C GLY A 72 11.62 5.32 -25.76
N GLU A 73 11.29 5.80 -26.96
CA GLU A 73 10.52 7.06 -27.06
C GLU A 73 9.39 7.01 -26.03
N PRO A 74 9.40 7.91 -25.02
CA PRO A 74 8.38 7.90 -24.01
C PRO A 74 7.08 8.05 -24.77
N LEU A 75 6.16 7.12 -24.55
CA LEU A 75 4.79 7.40 -24.93
C LEU A 75 4.45 8.71 -24.23
N ALA A 76 4.47 9.82 -24.96
CA ALA A 76 4.20 11.15 -24.40
C ALA A 76 2.79 11.22 -23.76
N ALA A 77 1.96 10.20 -24.04
CA ALA A 77 0.69 9.94 -23.39
C ALA A 77 0.79 9.21 -22.03
N LEU A 78 1.86 8.47 -21.74
CA LEU A 78 2.17 7.86 -20.44
C LEU A 78 2.92 8.82 -19.50
N THR A 79 3.46 9.94 -19.97
CA THR A 79 4.16 10.91 -19.10
C THR A 79 3.18 11.85 -18.39
N ARG A 80 1.94 11.96 -18.87
CA ARG A 80 0.83 12.63 -18.20
C ARG A 80 -0.19 11.61 -17.72
N LEU A 81 0.24 10.69 -16.85
CA LEU A 81 -0.73 9.92 -16.07
C LEU A 81 -1.50 10.93 -15.21
N PRO A 82 -2.83 11.10 -15.38
CA PRO A 82 -3.60 11.72 -14.32
C PRO A 82 -3.32 10.90 -13.08
N PHE A 83 -2.95 11.54 -11.96
CA PHE A 83 -2.67 10.85 -10.69
C PHE A 83 -3.73 9.76 -10.52
N GLY A 84 -3.33 8.50 -10.72
CA GLY A 84 -4.29 7.41 -10.60
C GLY A 84 -4.94 7.56 -9.24
N LYS A 85 -6.25 7.36 -9.13
CA LYS A 85 -6.96 7.51 -7.84
C LYS A 85 -6.18 6.81 -6.72
N SER A 86 -5.59 5.65 -7.01
CA SER A 86 -4.65 4.92 -6.15
C SER A 86 -3.42 5.72 -5.73
N ALA A 87 -2.71 6.37 -6.66
CA ALA A 87 -1.54 7.20 -6.37
C ALA A 87 -1.90 8.39 -5.45
N LEU A 88 -3.02 9.07 -5.72
CA LEU A 88 -3.50 10.18 -4.88
C LEU A 88 -3.91 9.72 -3.48
N VAL A 89 -4.60 8.58 -3.39
CA VAL A 89 -4.97 7.98 -2.11
C VAL A 89 -3.72 7.57 -1.33
N LEU A 90 -2.72 6.97 -1.98
CA LEU A 90 -1.46 6.59 -1.35
C LEU A 90 -0.67 7.81 -0.85
N THR A 91 -0.58 8.88 -1.62
CA THR A 91 0.09 10.13 -1.18
C THR A 91 -0.66 10.74 0.00
N HIS A 92 -1.99 10.78 -0.04
CA HIS A 92 -2.82 11.26 1.05
C HIS A 92 -2.61 10.45 2.34
N TYR A 93 -2.64 9.12 2.27
CA TYR A 93 -2.37 8.26 3.44
C TYR A 93 -0.95 8.43 3.99
N ARG A 94 0.06 8.66 3.13
CA ARG A 94 1.43 8.95 3.57
C ARG A 94 1.50 10.26 4.36
N LEU A 95 0.80 11.30 3.90
CA LEU A 95 0.71 12.58 4.61
C LEU A 95 0.00 12.41 5.96
N LEU A 96 -1.14 11.73 6.00
CA LEU A 96 -1.86 11.43 7.24
C LEU A 96 -0.98 10.69 8.26
N ARG A 97 -0.24 9.65 7.82
CA ARG A 97 0.68 8.92 8.70
C ARG A 97 1.79 9.79 9.26
N ARG A 98 2.37 10.69 8.45
CA ARG A 98 3.39 11.64 8.90
C ARG A 98 2.82 12.61 9.94
N SER A 99 1.66 13.20 9.66
CA SER A 99 0.98 14.11 10.60
C SER A 99 0.62 13.42 11.90
N ALA A 100 0.04 12.21 11.85
CA ALA A 100 -0.29 11.43 13.03
C ALA A 100 0.94 11.06 13.86
N THR A 101 2.05 10.69 13.20
CA THR A 101 3.33 10.41 13.86
C THR A 101 3.86 11.63 14.61
N LYS A 102 3.86 12.80 13.94
CA LYS A 102 4.29 14.07 14.53
C LYS A 102 3.42 14.43 15.73
N GLN A 103 2.10 14.40 15.57
CA GLN A 103 1.15 14.70 16.64
C GLN A 103 1.27 13.74 17.83
N PHE A 104 1.49 12.45 17.57
CA PHE A 104 1.70 11.49 18.65
C PHE A 104 3.00 11.78 19.39
N SER A 105 4.09 12.04 18.67
CA SER A 105 5.43 12.28 19.25
C SER A 105 5.50 13.50 20.18
N THR A 106 4.66 14.51 19.97
CA THR A 106 4.57 15.69 20.83
C THR A 106 3.69 15.49 22.06
N SER A 107 2.97 14.38 22.16
CA SER A 107 2.07 14.12 23.27
C SER A 107 2.79 13.64 24.54
N ARG A 108 2.25 13.97 25.72
CA ARG A 108 2.74 13.42 27.00
C ARG A 108 2.68 11.89 27.06
N ARG A 109 1.79 11.27 26.29
CA ARG A 109 1.62 9.81 26.22
C ARG A 109 2.80 9.17 25.51
N TYR A 110 3.36 9.83 24.49
CA TYR A 110 4.53 9.34 23.77
C TYR A 110 5.74 9.18 24.68
N ALA A 111 6.05 10.17 25.52
CA ALA A 111 7.17 10.07 26.46
C ALA A 111 7.07 8.83 27.37
N ARG A 112 5.86 8.52 27.87
CA ARG A 112 5.61 7.34 28.71
C ARG A 112 5.74 6.03 27.94
N ILE A 113 5.15 5.96 26.75
CA ILE A 113 5.13 4.73 25.95
C ILE A 113 6.53 4.47 25.34
N LYS A 114 7.27 5.52 24.95
CA LYS A 114 8.63 5.42 24.39
C LYS A 114 9.61 4.76 25.36
N ALA A 115 9.44 4.99 26.67
CA ALA A 115 10.24 4.33 27.69
C ALA A 115 10.06 2.80 27.71
N ILE A 116 8.89 2.31 27.27
CA ILE A 116 8.57 0.87 27.20
C ILE A 116 8.90 0.32 25.80
N ASP A 117 8.61 1.09 24.76
CA ASP A 117 8.82 0.69 23.37
C ASP A 117 9.41 1.84 22.55
N PRO A 118 10.75 1.83 22.37
CA PRO A 118 11.46 2.85 21.62
C PRO A 118 11.03 2.95 20.15
N THR A 119 10.42 1.88 19.60
CA THR A 119 10.01 1.84 18.19
C THR A 119 8.71 2.59 17.91
N MET A 120 8.05 3.14 18.94
CA MET A 120 6.78 3.85 18.77
C MET A 120 6.97 5.22 18.09
N PRO A 121 5.98 5.68 17.29
CA PRO A 121 4.79 4.95 16.87
C PRO A 121 5.10 3.91 15.77
N SER A 122 4.73 2.64 16.00
CA SER A 122 4.88 1.56 15.00
C SER A 122 3.76 0.54 15.09
N ASN A 123 3.61 -0.25 14.02
CA ASN A 123 2.70 -1.41 13.99
C ASN A 123 3.25 -2.63 14.74
N ARG A 124 4.42 -2.53 15.39
CA ARG A 124 5.02 -3.67 16.10
C ARG A 124 4.11 -4.18 17.22
N PHE A 125 3.60 -3.28 18.05
CA PHE A 125 2.66 -3.65 19.12
C PHE A 125 1.40 -4.32 18.58
N LEU A 126 0.84 -3.81 17.47
CA LEU A 126 -0.34 -4.41 16.83
C LEU A 126 -0.05 -5.83 16.34
N ARG A 127 1.11 -6.06 15.71
CA ARG A 127 1.52 -7.40 15.26
C ARG A 127 1.74 -8.37 16.42
N LEU A 128 2.37 -7.92 17.50
CA LEU A 128 2.64 -8.74 18.68
C LEU A 128 1.37 -9.07 19.48
N SER A 129 0.40 -8.17 19.50
CA SER A 129 -0.87 -8.37 20.22
C SER A 129 -1.97 -9.01 19.38
N ALA A 130 -1.81 -9.09 18.05
CA ALA A 130 -2.75 -9.72 17.13
C ALA A 130 -3.14 -11.17 17.51
N PRO A 131 -2.23 -12.07 17.94
CA PRO A 131 -2.63 -13.43 18.32
C PRO A 131 -3.29 -13.51 19.71
N LEU A 132 -3.26 -12.45 20.51
CA LEU A 132 -3.81 -12.47 21.87
C LEU A 132 -5.34 -12.31 21.84
N PRO A 133 -6.07 -12.99 22.74
CA PRO A 133 -7.49 -12.69 22.93
C PRO A 133 -7.68 -11.21 23.25
N ARG A 134 -8.77 -10.62 22.74
CA ARG A 134 -9.07 -9.18 22.86
C ARG A 134 -8.91 -8.64 24.29
N LYS A 135 -9.34 -9.41 25.30
CA LYS A 135 -9.21 -9.03 26.73
C LYS A 135 -7.75 -8.84 27.15
N HIS A 136 -6.86 -9.74 26.74
CA HIS A 136 -5.43 -9.65 27.04
C HIS A 136 -4.75 -8.50 26.30
N ALA A 137 -5.06 -8.32 25.01
CA ALA A 137 -4.54 -7.19 24.23
C ALA A 137 -4.96 -5.84 24.83
N ALA A 138 -6.20 -5.72 25.28
CA ALA A 138 -6.73 -4.53 25.96
C ALA A 138 -6.02 -4.27 27.30
N LEU A 139 -5.86 -5.30 28.14
CA LEU A 139 -5.14 -5.19 29.40
C LEU A 139 -3.68 -4.76 29.18
N LEU A 140 -2.99 -5.38 28.21
CA LEU A 140 -1.62 -5.04 27.87
C LEU A 140 -1.49 -3.59 27.39
N PHE A 141 -2.45 -3.12 26.58
CA PHE A 141 -2.50 -1.73 26.15
C PHE A 141 -2.72 -0.77 27.33
N GLN A 142 -3.64 -1.10 28.25
CA GLN A 142 -3.91 -0.32 29.45
C GLN A 142 -2.67 -0.23 30.35
N LEU A 143 -1.94 -1.34 30.53
CA LEU A 143 -0.68 -1.35 31.27
C LEU A 143 0.36 -0.45 30.60
N ARG A 144 0.58 -0.59 29.29
CA ARG A 144 1.56 0.21 28.53
C ARG A 144 1.23 1.70 28.48
N SER A 145 -0.05 2.04 28.46
CA SER A 145 -0.49 3.44 28.46
C SER A 145 -0.70 4.03 29.86
N GLN A 146 -0.50 3.23 30.92
CA GLN A 146 -0.76 3.57 32.33
C GLN A 146 -2.22 3.95 32.63
N HIS A 147 -3.16 3.28 31.97
CA HIS A 147 -4.61 3.34 32.22
C HIS A 147 -5.16 2.03 32.81
N ALA A 148 -4.30 1.09 33.18
CA ALA A 148 -4.73 -0.10 33.91
C ALA A 148 -5.27 0.32 35.29
N PRO A 149 -6.30 -0.36 35.83
CA PRO A 149 -6.93 -0.03 37.11
C PRO A 149 -6.06 -0.42 38.33
N LEU A 150 -4.77 -0.06 38.30
CA LEU A 150 -3.86 -0.21 39.43
C LEU A 150 -4.06 0.94 40.43
N ALA A 151 -3.66 0.76 41.69
CA ALA A 151 -3.85 1.73 42.77
C ALA A 151 -3.45 3.16 42.39
N LYS A 152 -2.28 3.32 41.75
CA LYS A 152 -1.79 4.61 41.25
C LYS A 152 -2.72 5.28 40.23
N HIS A 153 -3.35 4.51 39.34
CA HIS A 153 -4.29 5.03 38.35
C HIS A 153 -5.63 5.38 39.01
N LEU A 154 -6.14 4.49 39.87
CA LEU A 154 -7.39 4.70 40.60
C LEU A 154 -7.32 5.91 41.55
N HIS A 155 -6.19 6.11 42.23
CA HIS A 155 -5.95 7.30 43.05
C HIS A 155 -5.96 8.59 42.22
N ARG A 156 -5.34 8.57 41.03
CA ARG A 156 -5.41 9.71 40.10
C ARG A 156 -6.85 10.04 39.69
N LEU A 157 -7.71 9.03 39.58
CA LEU A 157 -9.14 9.18 39.32
C LEU A 157 -9.98 9.49 40.58
N LYS A 158 -9.34 9.65 41.75
CA LYS A 158 -9.99 9.83 43.06
C LYS A 158 -10.94 8.67 43.43
N LYS A 159 -10.64 7.47 42.96
CA LYS A 159 -11.39 6.23 43.27
C LYS A 159 -10.70 5.35 44.32
N SER A 160 -9.46 5.69 44.70
CA SER A 160 -8.71 5.05 45.78
C SER A 160 -8.14 6.14 46.69
N PRO A 161 -8.12 5.96 48.01
CA PRO A 161 -7.55 6.93 48.96
C PRO A 161 -6.02 7.02 48.88
N THR A 162 -5.33 5.98 48.40
CA THR A 162 -3.87 5.97 48.27
C THR A 162 -3.44 5.51 46.87
N PRO A 163 -2.28 5.97 46.37
CA PRO A 163 -1.68 5.48 45.12
C PRO A 163 -0.91 4.17 45.29
N LEU A 164 -0.79 3.70 46.54
CA LEU A 164 0.02 2.57 46.97
C LEU A 164 -0.79 1.27 46.97
N CYS A 165 -0.08 0.16 46.89
CA CYS A 165 -0.68 -1.16 46.87
C CYS A 165 -1.02 -1.57 48.30
N LEU A 166 -2.29 -1.77 48.62
CA LEU A 166 -2.68 -2.16 49.99
C LEU A 166 -2.09 -3.52 50.43
N CYS A 167 -1.72 -4.38 49.49
CA CYS A 167 -1.11 -5.67 49.78
C CYS A 167 0.42 -5.62 49.88
N CYS A 168 1.07 -4.62 49.27
CA CYS A 168 2.51 -4.64 49.03
C CYS A 168 3.27 -3.37 49.44
N GLY A 169 2.56 -2.31 49.86
CA GLY A 169 3.14 -1.01 50.19
C GLY A 169 3.49 -0.21 48.95
#